data_AF-A0A2D0A591-F1
#
_entry.id   AF-A0A2D0A591-F1
#
_cell.length_a   1.000
_cell.length_b   1.000
_cell.length_c   1.000
_cell.angle_alpha   90.00
_cell.angle_beta   90.00
_cell.angle_gamma   90.00
#
_symmetry.space_group_name_H-M   'P 1'
#
loop_
_entity.id
_entity.type
_entity.pdbx_description
1 polymer ?
#
loop_
_entity_poly.entity_id
_entity_poly.type
_entity_poly.pdbx_seq_one_letter_code
_entity_poly.pdbx_strand_id
1 'polypeptide(L)'
;MKLSILTQEAISGAAKAIDRDGIPKDSVWSQYYVVVDGKEYPFKHLVYEAFKVLGVTDVKFESNDGYRNYMVGTMGYQMEYYLGGYNFFTRDELDYYASIARKPYRKDNPAHQVYPQRLNALIAKVNYWGRQVTSVAYTFRADRHWLTGNTANIKPYFWPRMYKGRDEDIFFNVEVNGDKRTLSYKMDEYRNNVEAVSLEEVRLEANKLLEESGTRLYLFEFKDGMPDRLIREDIKFFFPSNMLTEVLRVIKDTETGHLREKELKEIKFFAYLMSQ
;
A
#
# COMPACT_ATOMS: atom_id res chain seq x y z
N MET A 1 15.25 29.40 12.05
CA MET A 1 14.13 28.48 11.71
C MET A 1 14.30 27.23 12.56
N LYS A 2 13.24 26.59 13.07
CA LYS A 2 13.38 25.48 14.05
C LYS A 2 14.18 24.28 13.54
N LEU A 3 14.16 23.99 12.24
CA LEU A 3 14.92 22.88 11.65
C LEU A 3 16.41 23.16 11.47
N SER A 4 16.89 24.39 11.72
CA SER A 4 18.28 24.75 11.42
C SER A 4 19.34 24.05 12.28
N ILE A 5 18.91 23.37 13.34
CA ILE A 5 19.81 22.56 14.19
C ILE A 5 19.92 21.11 13.73
N LEU A 6 19.08 20.68 12.78
CA LEU A 6 19.13 19.32 12.25
C LEU A 6 20.35 19.16 11.34
N THR A 7 21.00 18.00 11.46
CA THR A 7 22.11 17.60 10.59
C THR A 7 21.70 16.42 9.72
N GLN A 8 22.47 16.13 8.67
CA GLN A 8 22.22 14.95 7.82
C GLN A 8 22.33 13.65 8.63
N GLU A 9 23.25 13.61 9.60
CA GLU A 9 23.42 12.47 10.51
C GLU A 9 22.19 12.27 11.40
N ALA A 10 21.58 13.35 11.89
CA ALA A 10 20.35 13.27 12.67
C ALA A 10 19.18 12.70 11.85
N ILE A 11 19.04 13.14 10.60
CA ILE A 11 18.02 12.63 9.67
C ILE A 11 18.26 11.16 9.33
N SER A 12 19.51 10.76 9.03
CA SER A 12 19.86 9.36 8.79
C SER A 12 19.63 8.48 10.03
N GLY A 13 19.96 8.98 11.21
CA GLY A 13 19.68 8.32 12.49
C GLY A 13 18.18 8.12 12.73
N ALA A 14 17.37 9.12 12.40
CA ALA A 14 15.91 9.06 12.48
C ALA A 14 15.33 8.02 11.52
N ALA A 15 15.79 7.99 10.26
CA ALA A 15 15.38 6.99 9.28
C ALA A 15 15.64 5.56 9.79
N LYS A 16 16.83 5.30 10.35
CA LYS A 16 17.17 4.01 10.96
C LYS A 16 16.29 3.66 12.16
N ALA A 17 15.93 4.64 12.99
CA ALA A 17 15.01 4.43 14.10
C ALA A 17 13.61 4.04 13.61
N ILE A 18 13.09 4.73 12.59
CA ILE A 18 11.79 4.42 11.97
C ILE A 18 11.82 3.05 11.31
N ASP A 19 12.90 2.66 10.65
CA ASP A 19 13.03 1.33 10.07
C ASP A 19 12.98 0.23 11.12
N ARG A 20 13.62 0.46 12.28
CA ARG A 20 13.61 -0.48 13.40
C ARG A 20 12.25 -0.55 14.06
N ASP A 21 11.68 0.59 14.42
CA ASP A 21 10.54 0.69 15.35
C ASP A 21 9.19 0.77 14.61
N GLY A 22 9.18 1.24 13.37
CA GLY A 22 7.97 1.54 12.62
C GLY A 22 7.44 2.94 12.92
N ILE A 23 6.24 3.21 12.40
CA ILE A 23 5.61 4.53 12.49
C ILE A 23 4.41 4.44 13.45
N PRO A 24 4.35 5.27 14.50
CA PRO A 24 3.19 5.37 15.39
C PRO A 24 1.91 5.69 14.61
N LYS A 25 0.77 5.14 15.05
CA LYS A 25 -0.53 5.23 14.34
C LYS A 25 -0.94 6.66 13.99
N ASP A 26 -0.66 7.61 14.87
CA ASP A 26 -0.96 9.05 14.75
C ASP A 26 0.01 9.80 13.81
N SER A 27 1.12 9.16 13.44
CA SER A 27 2.17 9.70 12.56
C SER A 27 2.18 9.07 11.17
N VAL A 28 1.30 8.11 10.90
CA VAL A 28 1.23 7.37 9.62
C VAL A 28 0.75 8.26 8.46
N TRP A 29 -0.16 9.20 8.71
CA TRP A 29 -0.66 10.10 7.67
C TRP A 29 0.30 11.29 7.47
N SER A 30 0.72 11.53 6.22
CA SER A 30 1.50 12.71 5.85
C SER A 30 1.36 13.02 4.38
N GLN A 31 1.11 14.28 4.00
CA GLN A 31 1.10 14.68 2.58
C GLN A 31 2.50 14.81 1.98
N TYR A 32 3.52 14.91 2.82
CA TYR A 32 4.89 15.13 2.38
C TYR A 32 5.79 14.03 2.94
N TYR A 33 6.61 13.45 2.07
CA TYR A 33 7.58 12.43 2.42
C TYR A 33 8.97 12.92 2.04
N VAL A 34 9.96 12.63 2.87
CA VAL A 34 11.36 12.92 2.58
C VAL A 34 12.02 11.63 2.12
N VAL A 35 12.78 11.69 1.03
CA VAL A 35 13.55 10.55 0.52
C VAL A 35 14.91 10.53 1.20
N VAL A 36 15.19 9.46 1.95
CA VAL A 36 16.49 9.21 2.60
C VAL A 36 16.97 7.83 2.14
N ASP A 37 18.14 7.78 1.53
CA ASP A 37 18.74 6.54 0.99
C ASP A 37 17.78 5.75 0.06
N GLY A 38 17.02 6.48 -0.77
CA GLY A 38 16.05 5.90 -1.72
C GLY A 38 14.73 5.45 -1.09
N LYS A 39 14.51 5.69 0.20
CA LYS A 39 13.27 5.33 0.91
C LYS A 39 12.52 6.55 1.41
N GLU A 40 11.19 6.48 1.37
CA GLU A 40 10.29 7.58 1.73
C GLU A 40 9.85 7.51 3.19
N TYR A 41 9.96 8.63 3.91
CA TYR A 41 9.56 8.75 5.31
C TYR A 41 8.60 9.92 5.52
N PRO A 42 7.54 9.79 6.33
CA PRO A 42 6.63 10.89 6.62
C PRO A 42 7.39 12.10 7.20
N PHE A 43 7.34 13.24 6.50
CA PHE A 43 8.16 14.41 6.82
C PHE A 43 8.09 14.82 8.29
N LYS A 44 6.88 14.97 8.84
CA LYS A 44 6.70 15.36 10.25
C LYS A 44 7.36 14.38 11.20
N HIS A 45 7.07 13.09 11.01
CA HIS A 45 7.57 12.04 11.89
C HIS A 45 9.09 11.92 11.83
N LEU A 46 9.67 11.93 10.63
CA LEU A 46 11.12 11.91 10.43
C LEU A 46 11.81 13.04 11.17
N VAL A 47 11.28 14.26 11.07
CA VAL A 47 11.84 15.42 11.76
C VAL A 47 11.74 15.29 13.28
N TYR A 48 10.61 14.82 13.81
CA TYR A 48 10.47 14.58 15.25
C TYR A 48 11.48 13.54 15.76
N GLU A 49 11.66 12.44 15.03
CA GLU A 49 12.68 11.44 15.37
C GLU A 49 14.10 12.01 15.26
N ALA A 50 14.38 12.88 14.29
CA ALA A 50 15.68 13.54 14.15
C ALA A 50 15.99 14.48 15.33
N PHE A 51 14.99 15.21 15.84
CA PHE A 51 15.16 15.99 17.05
C PHE A 51 15.47 15.11 18.27
N LYS A 52 14.81 13.94 18.39
CA LYS A 52 15.11 12.97 19.47
C LYS A 52 16.53 12.43 19.38
N VAL A 53 17.05 12.19 18.17
CA VAL A 53 18.46 11.79 17.96
C VAL A 53 19.42 12.85 18.51
N LEU A 54 19.08 14.13 18.41
CA LEU A 54 19.84 15.24 18.99
C LEU A 54 19.56 15.49 20.48
N GLY A 55 18.72 14.67 21.13
CA GLY A 55 18.31 14.86 22.53
C GLY A 55 17.33 16.01 22.75
N VAL A 56 16.67 16.50 21.70
CA VAL A 56 15.71 17.61 21.77
C VAL A 56 14.28 17.05 21.70
N THR A 57 13.50 17.21 22.76
CA THR A 57 12.16 16.57 22.87
C THR A 57 10.98 17.53 22.70
N ASP A 58 11.18 18.82 22.93
CA ASP A 58 10.08 19.82 23.01
C ASP A 58 10.02 20.75 21.79
N VAL A 59 10.20 20.21 20.59
CA VAL A 59 10.13 21.02 19.36
C VAL A 59 8.75 20.91 18.73
N LYS A 60 7.93 21.94 18.87
CA LYS A 60 6.69 22.08 18.09
C LYS A 60 7.00 22.76 16.77
N PHE A 61 6.75 22.09 15.63
CA PHE A 61 6.85 22.73 14.32
C PHE A 61 5.65 22.35 13.43
N GLU A 62 5.43 23.14 12.40
CA GLU A 62 4.34 22.97 11.43
C GLU A 62 4.90 22.45 10.11
N SER A 63 4.09 21.74 9.32
CA SER A 63 4.48 21.40 7.95
C SER A 63 4.05 22.51 7.00
N ASN A 64 4.78 23.61 6.98
CA ASN A 64 4.59 24.73 6.06
C ASN A 64 5.70 24.80 5.00
N ASP A 65 5.54 25.66 3.99
CA ASP A 65 6.49 25.77 2.87
C ASP A 65 7.90 26.10 3.34
N GLY A 66 8.06 26.97 4.33
CA GLY A 66 9.38 27.34 4.86
C GLY A 66 10.18 26.14 5.35
N TYR A 67 9.52 25.25 6.11
CA TYR A 67 10.17 24.05 6.63
C TYR A 67 10.45 23.01 5.54
N ARG A 68 9.57 22.86 4.54
CA ARG A 68 9.81 21.97 3.39
C ARG A 68 10.95 22.48 2.51
N ASN A 69 10.96 23.77 2.22
CA ASN A 69 12.01 24.42 1.43
C ASN A 69 13.37 24.32 2.12
N TYR A 70 13.41 24.29 3.46
CA TYR A 70 14.65 24.02 4.19
C TYR A 70 15.19 22.61 3.93
N MET A 71 14.31 21.59 4.00
CA MET A 71 14.71 20.20 3.73
C MET A 71 15.25 20.03 2.30
N VAL A 72 14.59 20.67 1.32
CA VAL A 72 15.01 20.57 -0.08
C VAL A 72 16.22 21.44 -0.37
N GLY A 73 16.12 22.75 -0.12
CA GLY A 73 17.12 23.72 -0.56
C GLY A 73 18.35 23.81 0.32
N THR A 74 18.24 23.57 1.64
CA THR A 74 19.38 23.66 2.55
C THR A 74 19.96 22.30 2.89
N MET A 75 19.10 21.32 3.20
CA MET A 75 19.56 19.98 3.59
C MET A 75 19.85 19.08 2.38
N GLY A 76 19.34 19.44 1.20
CA GLY A 76 19.59 18.72 -0.06
C GLY A 76 18.76 17.45 -0.25
N TYR A 77 17.71 17.25 0.53
CA TYR A 77 16.84 16.07 0.40
C TYR A 77 15.79 16.24 -0.69
N GLN A 78 15.39 15.13 -1.31
CA GLN A 78 14.20 15.09 -2.15
C GLN A 78 12.94 14.96 -1.30
N MET A 79 11.84 15.53 -1.78
CA MET A 79 10.53 15.44 -1.13
C MET A 79 9.44 15.09 -2.13
N GLU A 80 8.61 14.13 -1.76
CA GLU A 80 7.47 13.67 -2.54
C GLU A 80 6.15 14.14 -1.91
N TYR A 81 5.19 14.49 -2.76
CA TYR A 81 3.87 14.97 -2.35
C TYR A 81 2.77 13.97 -2.72
N TYR A 82 1.96 13.62 -1.74
CA TYR A 82 0.83 12.72 -1.90
C TYR A 82 -0.45 13.41 -1.42
N LEU A 83 -1.36 13.72 -2.35
CA LEU A 83 -2.60 14.45 -2.06
C LEU A 83 -3.40 13.83 -0.91
N GLY A 84 -3.55 12.49 -0.91
CA GLY A 84 -4.28 11.76 0.13
C GLY A 84 -3.48 11.43 1.40
N GLY A 85 -2.20 11.79 1.43
CA GLY A 85 -1.34 11.60 2.60
C GLY A 85 -0.72 10.23 2.78
N TYR A 86 -0.77 9.37 1.75
CA TYR A 86 -0.19 8.04 1.77
C TYR A 86 0.60 7.80 0.50
N ASN A 87 1.86 7.39 0.64
CA ASN A 87 2.59 6.80 -0.47
C ASN A 87 2.09 5.39 -0.79
N PHE A 88 2.53 4.83 -1.90
CA PHE A 88 2.22 3.46 -2.25
C PHE A 88 2.97 2.46 -1.35
N PHE A 89 2.64 1.18 -1.48
CA PHE A 89 3.32 0.13 -0.75
C PHE A 89 4.77 0.00 -1.20
N THR A 90 5.67 -0.25 -0.24
CA THR A 90 7.09 -0.53 -0.50
C THR A 90 7.38 -2.02 -0.36
N ARG A 91 8.46 -2.48 -1.00
CA ARG A 91 8.92 -3.86 -0.89
C ARG A 91 9.26 -4.23 0.56
N ASP A 92 9.93 -3.34 1.29
CA ASP A 92 10.29 -3.56 2.70
C ASP A 92 9.07 -3.80 3.59
N GLU A 93 7.98 -3.07 3.37
CA GLU A 93 6.73 -3.25 4.12
C GLU A 93 6.12 -4.63 3.85
N LEU A 94 6.14 -5.08 2.59
CA LEU A 94 5.64 -6.39 2.20
C LEU A 94 6.52 -7.53 2.73
N ASP A 95 7.84 -7.40 2.60
CA ASP A 95 8.81 -8.39 3.10
C ASP A 95 8.75 -8.49 4.63
N TYR A 96 8.62 -7.36 5.32
CA TYR A 96 8.40 -7.35 6.76
C TYR A 96 7.09 -8.03 7.15
N TYR A 97 5.98 -7.69 6.50
CA TYR A 97 4.69 -8.29 6.78
C TYR A 97 4.72 -9.81 6.58
N ALA A 98 5.31 -10.25 5.47
CA ALA A 98 5.52 -11.67 5.17
C ALA A 98 6.34 -12.38 6.24
N SER A 99 7.36 -11.71 6.79
CA SER A 99 8.20 -12.27 7.85
C SER A 99 7.45 -12.50 9.17
N ILE A 100 6.31 -11.84 9.40
CA ILE A 100 5.53 -11.95 10.64
C ILE A 100 4.12 -12.52 10.47
N ALA A 101 3.67 -12.73 9.24
CA ALA A 101 2.38 -13.35 8.95
C ALA A 101 2.24 -14.70 9.69
N ARG A 102 1.04 -14.97 10.23
CA ARG A 102 0.68 -16.17 11.02
C ARG A 102 1.44 -16.35 12.33
N LYS A 103 2.45 -15.54 12.65
CA LYS A 103 3.15 -15.63 13.93
C LYS A 103 2.23 -15.21 15.08
N PRO A 104 2.40 -15.80 16.28
CA PRO A 104 1.66 -15.37 17.46
C PRO A 104 2.10 -13.97 17.87
N TYR A 105 1.15 -13.11 18.23
CA TYR A 105 1.42 -11.85 18.91
C TYR A 105 1.27 -12.03 20.42
N ARG A 106 2.22 -11.47 21.18
CA ARG A 106 2.29 -11.56 22.64
C ARG A 106 2.76 -10.21 23.17
N LYS A 107 1.91 -9.52 23.93
CA LYS A 107 2.14 -8.12 24.38
C LYS A 107 3.35 -8.00 25.30
N ASP A 108 3.63 -9.05 26.05
CA ASP A 108 4.74 -9.22 26.98
C ASP A 108 6.07 -9.56 26.29
N ASN A 109 6.06 -9.95 25.01
CA ASN A 109 7.30 -10.16 24.25
C ASN A 109 7.77 -8.84 23.62
N PRO A 110 8.95 -8.29 24.01
CA PRO A 110 9.47 -7.04 23.47
C PRO A 110 9.61 -7.04 21.94
N ALA A 111 10.00 -8.18 21.35
CA ALA A 111 10.14 -8.30 19.90
C ALA A 111 8.80 -8.20 19.15
N HIS A 112 7.68 -8.47 19.82
CA HIS A 112 6.35 -8.36 19.24
C HIS A 112 5.77 -6.95 19.37
N GLN A 113 6.24 -6.14 20.33
CA GLN A 113 5.71 -4.79 20.58
C GLN A 113 5.87 -3.83 19.40
N VAL A 114 6.82 -4.12 18.50
CA VAL A 114 7.07 -3.37 17.27
C VAL A 114 6.08 -3.71 16.15
N TYR A 115 5.41 -4.87 16.22
CA TYR A 115 4.52 -5.35 15.16
C TYR A 115 3.39 -4.37 14.85
N PRO A 116 2.65 -3.83 15.84
CA PRO A 116 1.57 -2.89 15.57
C PRO A 116 2.06 -1.63 14.85
N GLN A 117 3.21 -1.06 15.25
CA GLN A 117 3.73 0.17 14.65
C GLN A 117 4.10 -0.04 13.18
N ARG A 118 4.73 -1.16 12.84
CA ARG A 118 5.07 -1.49 11.44
C ARG A 118 3.85 -1.92 10.61
N LEU A 119 2.83 -2.52 11.22
CA LEU A 119 1.58 -2.89 10.53
C LEU A 119 0.60 -1.73 10.36
N ASN A 120 0.61 -0.73 11.24
CA ASN A 120 -0.34 0.40 11.17
C ASN A 120 -0.21 1.17 9.84
N ALA A 121 1.03 1.40 9.38
CA ALA A 121 1.28 2.05 8.09
C ALA A 121 0.64 1.24 6.94
N LEU A 122 0.87 -0.07 6.92
CA LEU A 122 0.35 -0.97 5.91
C LEU A 122 -1.19 -1.03 5.91
N ILE A 123 -1.81 -1.10 7.10
CA ILE A 123 -3.26 -1.10 7.29
C ILE A 123 -3.87 0.23 6.83
N ALA A 124 -3.22 1.36 7.14
CA ALA A 124 -3.73 2.66 6.71
C ALA A 124 -3.66 2.81 5.19
N LYS A 125 -2.54 2.38 4.57
CA LYS A 125 -2.36 2.36 3.11
C LYS A 125 -3.41 1.50 2.43
N VAL A 126 -3.59 0.24 2.83
CA VAL A 126 -4.57 -0.65 2.19
C VAL A 126 -5.98 -0.12 2.30
N ASN A 127 -6.33 0.50 3.43
CA ASN A 127 -7.65 1.11 3.59
C ASN A 127 -7.81 2.39 2.77
N TYR A 128 -6.76 3.20 2.66
CA TYR A 128 -6.77 4.41 1.84
C TYR A 128 -6.91 4.04 0.35
N TRP A 129 -6.03 3.17 -0.16
CA TRP A 129 -6.01 2.74 -1.55
C TRP A 129 -7.28 1.96 -1.91
N GLY A 130 -7.77 1.09 -1.03
CA GLY A 130 -9.05 0.42 -1.20
C GLY A 130 -10.23 1.40 -1.30
N ARG A 131 -10.20 2.49 -0.53
CA ARG A 131 -11.23 3.54 -0.64
C ARG A 131 -11.12 4.32 -1.94
N GLN A 132 -9.90 4.59 -2.45
CA GLN A 132 -9.72 5.33 -3.70
C GLN A 132 -10.31 4.61 -4.92
N VAL A 133 -10.33 3.27 -4.89
CA VAL A 133 -10.94 2.47 -5.97
C VAL A 133 -12.42 2.18 -5.75
N THR A 134 -12.98 2.55 -4.59
CA THR A 134 -14.42 2.35 -4.35
C THR A 134 -15.22 3.40 -5.12
N SER A 135 -16.02 2.98 -6.10
CA SER A 135 -16.96 3.89 -6.75
C SER A 135 -18.14 4.24 -5.84
N VAL A 136 -18.86 5.31 -6.18
CA VAL A 136 -20.04 5.80 -5.43
C VAL A 136 -21.14 4.74 -5.30
N ALA A 137 -21.18 3.75 -6.19
CA ALA A 137 -22.17 2.68 -6.17
C ALA A 137 -21.87 1.57 -5.15
N TYR A 138 -20.67 1.56 -4.54
CA TYR A 138 -20.20 0.54 -3.62
C TYR A 138 -19.98 1.09 -2.22
N THR A 139 -20.25 0.27 -1.21
CA THR A 139 -19.94 0.57 0.19
C THR A 139 -18.56 0.04 0.54
N PHE A 140 -17.72 0.89 1.14
CA PHE A 140 -16.39 0.53 1.59
C PHE A 140 -16.36 0.16 3.09
N ARG A 141 -15.83 -1.02 3.41
CA ARG A 141 -15.56 -1.47 4.78
C ARG A 141 -14.07 -1.69 4.97
N ALA A 142 -13.47 -0.82 5.79
CA ALA A 142 -12.06 -0.92 6.17
C ALA A 142 -11.75 -2.21 6.95
N ASP A 143 -10.56 -2.77 6.75
CA ASP A 143 -10.00 -3.77 7.67
C ASP A 143 -9.28 -3.06 8.81
N ARG A 144 -9.74 -3.28 10.04
CA ARG A 144 -9.19 -2.65 11.24
C ARG A 144 -8.46 -3.62 12.15
N HIS A 145 -8.49 -4.91 11.82
CA HIS A 145 -7.94 -5.96 12.67
C HIS A 145 -6.76 -6.61 11.97
N TRP A 146 -5.62 -6.66 12.65
CA TRP A 146 -4.42 -7.34 12.17
C TRP A 146 -4.14 -8.65 12.90
N LEU A 147 -4.96 -8.96 13.90
CA LEU A 147 -4.98 -10.24 14.59
C LEU A 147 -6.16 -11.09 14.13
N THR A 148 -5.93 -12.40 14.13
CA THR A 148 -6.96 -13.42 14.07
C THR A 148 -7.66 -13.50 15.43
N GLY A 149 -9.00 -13.46 15.43
CA GLY A 149 -9.79 -13.33 16.66
C GLY A 149 -9.57 -14.45 17.68
N ASN A 150 -9.36 -15.69 17.20
CA ASN A 150 -9.33 -16.86 18.08
C ASN A 150 -7.93 -17.24 18.58
N THR A 151 -6.86 -16.93 17.83
CA THR A 151 -5.50 -17.40 18.14
C THR A 151 -4.52 -16.27 18.47
N ALA A 152 -4.94 -15.00 18.32
CA ALA A 152 -4.08 -13.83 18.44
C ALA A 152 -2.81 -13.94 17.58
N ASN A 153 -2.92 -14.60 16.42
CA ASN A 153 -1.88 -14.63 15.41
C ASN A 153 -2.04 -13.45 14.45
N ILE A 154 -0.94 -12.94 13.91
CA ILE A 154 -0.95 -11.97 12.81
C ILE A 154 -1.74 -12.55 11.64
N LYS A 155 -2.73 -11.82 11.13
CA LYS A 155 -3.50 -12.23 9.95
C LYS A 155 -2.55 -12.44 8.76
N PRO A 156 -2.78 -13.46 7.92
CA PRO A 156 -2.01 -13.66 6.70
C PRO A 156 -2.34 -12.64 5.59
N TYR A 157 -3.46 -11.93 5.72
CA TYR A 157 -3.85 -10.87 4.79
C TYR A 157 -4.56 -9.70 5.48
N PHE A 158 -4.52 -8.53 4.84
CA PHE A 158 -5.41 -7.41 5.09
C PHE A 158 -6.48 -7.32 4.02
N TRP A 159 -7.73 -7.11 4.44
CA TRP A 159 -8.88 -7.32 3.58
C TRP A 159 -9.96 -6.22 3.76
N PRO A 160 -9.69 -4.97 3.33
CA PRO A 160 -10.77 -4.03 3.11
C PRO A 160 -11.72 -4.56 2.03
N ARG A 161 -13.02 -4.37 2.23
CA ARG A 161 -14.08 -4.87 1.35
C ARG A 161 -14.84 -3.73 0.68
N MET A 162 -15.21 -3.92 -0.57
CA MET A 162 -16.11 -3.05 -1.33
C MET A 162 -17.29 -3.89 -1.79
N TYR A 163 -18.53 -3.52 -1.48
CA TYR A 163 -19.69 -4.35 -1.78
C TYR A 163 -20.92 -3.53 -2.15
N LYS A 164 -21.85 -4.13 -2.89
CA LYS A 164 -23.12 -3.55 -3.28
C LYS A 164 -24.24 -4.33 -2.60
N GLY A 165 -25.13 -3.64 -1.88
CA GLY A 165 -26.14 -4.33 -1.07
C GLY A 165 -25.58 -4.76 0.28
N ARG A 166 -25.63 -6.07 0.60
CA ARG A 166 -25.10 -6.60 1.86
C ARG A 166 -23.60 -6.89 1.74
N ASP A 167 -22.90 -6.90 2.86
CA ASP A 167 -21.44 -7.17 2.88
C ASP A 167 -21.08 -8.66 2.73
N GLU A 168 -22.10 -9.49 2.46
CA GLU A 168 -22.05 -10.95 2.27
C GLU A 168 -22.34 -11.34 0.81
N ASP A 169 -22.79 -10.42 -0.05
CA ASP A 169 -23.11 -10.72 -1.45
C ASP A 169 -21.80 -10.78 -2.27
N ILE A 170 -21.61 -9.94 -3.28
CA ILE A 170 -20.36 -9.85 -4.05
C ILE A 170 -19.51 -8.71 -3.49
N PHE A 171 -18.24 -8.98 -3.22
CA PHE A 171 -17.34 -7.99 -2.66
C PHE A 171 -15.92 -8.05 -3.23
N PHE A 172 -15.34 -6.86 -3.41
CA PHE A 172 -14.01 -6.64 -3.97
C PHE A 172 -13.01 -6.22 -2.92
N ASN A 173 -11.77 -6.68 -3.08
CA ASN A 173 -10.77 -6.70 -2.03
C ASN A 173 -9.46 -6.19 -2.57
N VAL A 174 -8.87 -5.21 -1.88
CA VAL A 174 -7.45 -4.89 -2.03
C VAL A 174 -6.73 -5.71 -0.97
N GLU A 175 -6.19 -6.83 -1.38
CA GLU A 175 -5.51 -7.76 -0.50
C GLU A 175 -4.01 -7.42 -0.44
N VAL A 176 -3.51 -7.23 0.77
CA VAL A 176 -2.07 -7.38 1.02
C VAL A 176 -1.89 -8.76 1.65
N ASN A 177 -1.18 -9.66 0.98
CA ASN A 177 -0.98 -11.03 1.46
C ASN A 177 0.48 -11.22 1.92
N GLY A 178 0.65 -11.46 3.21
CA GLY A 178 1.96 -11.70 3.81
C GLY A 178 2.56 -13.04 3.38
N ASP A 179 1.77 -14.11 3.30
CA ASP A 179 2.29 -15.43 2.92
C ASP A 179 2.84 -15.44 1.49
N LYS A 180 2.12 -14.79 0.58
CA LYS A 180 2.43 -14.74 -0.86
C LYS A 180 3.38 -13.59 -1.22
N ARG A 181 3.58 -12.60 -0.34
CA ARG A 181 4.28 -11.32 -0.62
C ARG A 181 3.64 -10.54 -1.77
N THR A 182 2.32 -10.56 -1.86
CA THR A 182 1.58 -9.98 -2.98
C THR A 182 0.66 -8.86 -2.55
N LEU A 183 0.46 -7.93 -3.47
CA LEU A 183 -0.72 -7.07 -3.52
C LEU A 183 -1.65 -7.68 -4.57
N SER A 184 -2.87 -8.03 -4.18
CA SER A 184 -3.86 -8.64 -5.07
C SER A 184 -5.14 -7.82 -5.05
N TYR A 185 -5.84 -7.81 -6.18
CA TYR A 185 -7.24 -7.43 -6.23
C TYR A 185 -8.04 -8.72 -6.32
N LYS A 186 -9.06 -8.86 -5.49
CA LYS A 186 -9.83 -10.10 -5.45
C LYS A 186 -11.32 -9.80 -5.39
N MET A 187 -12.08 -10.48 -6.23
CA MET A 187 -13.53 -10.54 -6.14
C MET A 187 -13.92 -11.82 -5.42
N ASP A 188 -14.69 -11.71 -4.36
CA ASP A 188 -15.21 -12.83 -3.56
C ASP A 188 -16.73 -12.71 -3.41
N GLU A 189 -17.39 -13.82 -3.08
CA GLU A 189 -18.81 -13.89 -2.74
C GLU A 189 -18.99 -14.85 -1.55
N TYR A 190 -19.86 -14.54 -0.57
CA TYR A 190 -20.27 -15.56 0.42
C TYR A 190 -21.51 -16.28 -0.12
N ARG A 191 -21.34 -17.43 -0.77
CA ARG A 191 -22.47 -18.32 -1.09
C ARG A 191 -22.55 -19.50 -0.15
N ASN A 192 -23.73 -19.66 0.46
CA ASN A 192 -24.16 -20.92 1.06
C ASN A 192 -24.68 -21.82 -0.07
N ASN A 193 -23.90 -22.85 -0.45
CA ASN A 193 -24.28 -23.97 -1.30
C ASN A 193 -24.83 -23.66 -2.71
N VAL A 194 -23.96 -23.67 -3.74
CA VAL A 194 -24.33 -24.01 -5.12
C VAL A 194 -23.16 -24.77 -5.79
N GLU A 195 -23.47 -25.75 -6.64
CA GLU A 195 -22.52 -26.55 -7.41
C GLU A 195 -21.59 -25.70 -8.29
N ALA A 196 -20.34 -26.16 -8.40
CA ALA A 196 -19.22 -25.47 -9.04
C ALA A 196 -19.37 -25.40 -10.57
N VAL A 197 -19.12 -24.21 -11.13
CA VAL A 197 -18.88 -23.98 -12.56
C VAL A 197 -17.40 -23.63 -12.72
N SER A 198 -16.73 -24.18 -13.73
CA SER A 198 -15.28 -24.10 -13.86
C SER A 198 -14.78 -22.68 -14.15
N LEU A 199 -13.99 -22.14 -13.23
CA LEU A 199 -13.25 -20.87 -13.30
C LEU A 199 -12.28 -20.71 -14.46
N GLU A 200 -12.09 -21.76 -15.24
CA GLU A 200 -11.01 -21.87 -16.21
C GLU A 200 -11.23 -20.94 -17.40
N GLU A 201 -12.47 -20.74 -17.85
CA GLU A 201 -12.81 -19.88 -19.00
C GLU A 201 -12.68 -18.38 -18.69
N VAL A 202 -13.13 -17.93 -17.52
CA VAL A 202 -12.98 -16.54 -17.06
C VAL A 202 -11.51 -16.20 -16.86
N ARG A 203 -10.74 -17.12 -16.27
CA ARG A 203 -9.29 -16.98 -16.10
C ARG A 203 -8.59 -16.95 -17.45
N LEU A 204 -9.00 -17.77 -18.42
CA LEU A 204 -8.42 -17.78 -19.76
C LEU A 204 -8.67 -16.45 -20.48
N GLU A 205 -9.90 -15.93 -20.45
CA GLU A 205 -10.28 -14.69 -21.12
C GLU A 205 -9.60 -13.47 -20.49
N ALA A 206 -9.54 -13.40 -19.15
CA ALA A 206 -8.81 -12.33 -18.44
C ALA A 206 -7.30 -12.39 -18.73
N ASN A 207 -6.70 -13.59 -18.72
CA ASN A 207 -5.29 -13.76 -19.08
C ASN A 207 -5.03 -13.47 -20.55
N LYS A 208 -5.95 -13.81 -21.46
CA LYS A 208 -5.84 -13.50 -22.88
C LYS A 208 -5.85 -11.99 -23.14
N LEU A 209 -6.74 -11.24 -22.49
CA LEU A 209 -6.77 -9.77 -22.55
C LEU A 209 -5.52 -9.14 -21.93
N LEU A 210 -4.93 -9.78 -20.91
CA LEU A 210 -3.66 -9.37 -20.29
C LEU A 210 -2.43 -9.76 -21.13
N GLU A 211 -2.48 -10.87 -21.87
CA GLU A 211 -1.42 -11.35 -22.77
C GLU A 211 -1.38 -10.58 -24.09
N GLU A 212 -2.55 -10.24 -24.65
CA GLU A 212 -2.69 -9.34 -25.81
C GLU A 212 -2.20 -7.91 -25.49
N SER A 213 -2.20 -7.52 -24.21
CA SER A 213 -1.66 -6.25 -23.72
C SER A 213 -0.24 -6.35 -23.13
N GLY A 214 0.39 -7.53 -23.16
CA GLY A 214 1.79 -7.77 -22.75
C GLY A 214 2.05 -7.92 -21.24
N THR A 215 1.07 -7.69 -20.38
CA THR A 215 1.27 -7.50 -18.93
C THR A 215 1.50 -8.81 -18.16
N ARG A 216 2.39 -8.81 -17.15
CA ARG A 216 2.35 -9.77 -16.02
C ARG A 216 2.24 -9.05 -14.68
N LEU A 217 1.01 -8.85 -14.23
CA LEU A 217 0.64 -8.49 -12.86
C LEU A 217 -0.42 -9.52 -12.42
N TYR A 218 -0.19 -10.25 -11.32
CA TYR A 218 -1.16 -11.26 -10.85
C TYR A 218 -2.35 -10.56 -10.16
N LEU A 219 -3.39 -10.27 -10.95
CA LEU A 219 -4.47 -9.36 -10.54
C LEU A 219 -5.77 -10.03 -10.12
N PHE A 220 -5.97 -11.33 -10.31
CA PHE A 220 -7.25 -11.97 -10.00
C PHE A 220 -7.09 -13.43 -9.56
N GLU A 221 -7.61 -13.76 -8.37
CA GLU A 221 -7.88 -15.14 -7.93
C GLU A 221 -9.39 -15.26 -7.73
N PHE A 222 -10.11 -15.74 -8.76
CA PHE A 222 -11.52 -16.06 -8.65
C PHE A 222 -11.70 -17.34 -7.83
N LYS A 223 -12.68 -17.38 -6.93
CA LYS A 223 -13.14 -18.62 -6.29
C LYS A 223 -14.30 -19.22 -7.06
N ASP A 224 -14.39 -20.55 -7.10
CA ASP A 224 -15.36 -21.29 -7.92
C ASP A 224 -16.79 -20.77 -7.71
N GLY A 225 -17.54 -20.55 -8.81
CA GLY A 225 -18.98 -20.26 -8.77
C GLY A 225 -19.48 -18.88 -9.22
N MET A 226 -18.72 -18.08 -9.98
CA MET A 226 -19.17 -16.75 -10.44
C MET A 226 -19.77 -16.73 -11.86
N PRO A 227 -20.82 -15.93 -12.16
CA PRO A 227 -21.37 -15.79 -13.51
C PRO A 227 -20.61 -14.78 -14.39
N ASP A 228 -20.30 -15.16 -15.63
CA ASP A 228 -19.53 -14.39 -16.63
C ASP A 228 -19.95 -12.94 -16.87
N ARG A 229 -21.24 -12.63 -16.71
CA ARG A 229 -21.80 -11.32 -17.09
C ARG A 229 -21.43 -10.19 -16.13
N LEU A 230 -21.32 -10.48 -14.83
CA LEU A 230 -20.91 -9.50 -13.80
C LEU A 230 -19.44 -9.10 -13.98
N ILE A 231 -18.60 -10.07 -14.33
CA ILE A 231 -17.15 -9.90 -14.47
C ILE A 231 -16.81 -8.93 -15.61
N ARG A 232 -17.52 -9.02 -16.75
CA ARG A 232 -17.27 -8.16 -17.92
C ARG A 232 -17.64 -6.69 -17.73
N GLU A 233 -18.72 -6.40 -16.99
CA GLU A 233 -19.14 -5.01 -16.73
C GLU A 233 -18.27 -4.33 -15.68
N ASP A 234 -17.79 -5.10 -14.68
CA ASP A 234 -16.98 -4.58 -13.59
C ASP A 234 -15.47 -4.48 -13.91
N ILE A 235 -14.94 -5.10 -14.99
CA ILE A 235 -13.50 -4.97 -15.35
C ILE A 235 -13.08 -3.49 -15.56
N LYS A 236 -13.96 -2.63 -16.08
CA LYS A 236 -13.69 -1.18 -16.25
C LYS A 236 -13.56 -0.42 -14.93
N PHE A 237 -14.03 -0.99 -13.82
CA PHE A 237 -13.95 -0.42 -12.48
C PHE A 237 -12.57 -0.62 -11.83
N PHE A 238 -11.75 -1.58 -12.29
CA PHE A 238 -10.52 -1.99 -11.59
C PHE A 238 -9.30 -1.07 -11.81
N PHE A 239 -9.35 -0.13 -12.75
CA PHE A 239 -8.22 0.76 -13.04
C PHE A 239 -8.65 2.22 -13.15
N PRO A 240 -9.08 2.87 -12.04
CA PRO A 240 -9.11 4.31 -12.05
C PRO A 240 -7.68 4.83 -12.33
N SER A 241 -7.57 5.79 -13.24
CA SER A 241 -6.32 6.27 -13.86
C SER A 241 -5.23 6.63 -12.84
N ASN A 242 -5.62 7.11 -11.66
CA ASN A 242 -4.72 7.50 -10.58
C ASN A 242 -3.98 6.31 -9.95
N MET A 243 -4.64 5.18 -9.70
CA MET A 243 -4.00 4.02 -9.09
C MET A 243 -3.07 3.29 -10.06
N LEU A 244 -3.48 3.18 -11.33
CA LEU A 244 -2.61 2.62 -12.36
C LEU A 244 -1.36 3.49 -12.55
N THR A 245 -1.49 4.82 -12.52
CA THR A 245 -0.34 5.73 -12.59
C THR A 245 0.65 5.49 -11.45
N GLU A 246 0.17 5.32 -10.22
CA GLU A 246 1.04 5.04 -9.06
C GLU A 246 1.67 3.65 -9.11
N VAL A 247 0.92 2.63 -9.52
CA VAL A 247 1.47 1.27 -9.75
C VAL A 247 2.57 1.31 -10.81
N LEU A 248 2.34 2.01 -11.93
CA LEU A 248 3.33 2.17 -13.01
C LEU A 248 4.53 2.99 -12.56
N ARG A 249 4.34 4.03 -11.71
CA ARG A 249 5.42 4.80 -11.11
C ARG A 249 6.28 3.93 -10.20
N VAL A 250 5.67 3.15 -9.30
CA VAL A 250 6.39 2.25 -8.39
C VAL A 250 7.16 1.18 -9.15
N ILE A 251 6.58 0.59 -10.20
CA ILE A 251 7.28 -0.34 -11.09
C ILE A 251 8.50 0.35 -11.73
N LYS A 252 8.31 1.57 -12.26
CA LYS A 252 9.38 2.34 -12.89
C LYS A 252 10.50 2.72 -11.92
N ASP A 253 10.15 3.12 -10.70
CA ASP A 253 11.09 3.59 -9.67
C ASP A 253 11.86 2.42 -9.04
N THR A 254 11.20 1.27 -8.83
CA THR A 254 11.83 0.05 -8.29
C THR A 254 12.74 -0.66 -9.29
N GLU A 255 12.57 -0.41 -10.60
CA GLU A 255 13.29 -1.09 -11.67
C GLU A 255 14.17 -0.17 -12.53
N THR A 256 14.58 0.99 -12.00
CA THR A 256 15.50 1.94 -12.66
C THR A 256 16.88 1.37 -13.05
N GLY A 257 17.13 0.08 -12.85
CA GLY A 257 18.27 -0.62 -13.45
C GLY A 257 17.96 -1.63 -14.56
N HIS A 258 16.74 -2.18 -14.69
CA HIS A 258 16.54 -3.45 -15.42
C HIS A 258 15.18 -3.64 -16.13
N LEU A 259 14.40 -2.58 -16.37
CA LEU A 259 13.20 -2.72 -17.21
C LEU A 259 13.58 -3.14 -18.64
N ARG A 260 13.08 -4.30 -19.07
CA ARG A 260 13.26 -4.79 -20.44
C ARG A 260 12.43 -3.92 -21.37
N GLU A 261 12.88 -3.78 -22.62
CA GLU A 261 12.22 -2.92 -23.63
C GLU A 261 10.73 -3.24 -23.85
N LYS A 262 10.34 -4.49 -23.57
CA LYS A 262 8.96 -4.97 -23.62
C LYS A 262 8.08 -4.32 -22.53
N GLU A 263 8.55 -4.28 -21.29
CA GLU A 263 7.85 -3.71 -20.14
C GLU A 263 7.70 -2.17 -20.29
N LEU A 264 8.68 -1.51 -20.91
CA LEU A 264 8.63 -0.09 -21.28
C LEU A 264 7.58 0.24 -22.36
N LYS A 265 7.33 -0.67 -23.31
CA LYS A 265 6.28 -0.50 -24.33
C LYS A 265 4.89 -0.68 -23.72
N GLU A 266 4.75 -1.58 -22.76
CA GLU A 266 3.50 -1.85 -22.03
C GLU A 266 3.06 -0.64 -21.20
N ILE A 267 3.97 -0.04 -20.43
CA ILE A 267 3.69 1.18 -19.64
C ILE A 267 3.17 2.33 -20.55
N LYS A 268 3.78 2.51 -21.72
CA LYS A 268 3.39 3.56 -22.68
C LYS A 268 2.02 3.30 -23.31
N PHE A 269 1.66 2.04 -23.56
CA PHE A 269 0.36 1.67 -24.12
C PHE A 269 -0.79 1.94 -23.15
N PHE A 270 -0.59 1.63 -21.86
CA PHE A 270 -1.58 1.98 -20.83
C PHE A 270 -1.76 3.49 -20.68
N ALA A 271 -0.67 4.27 -20.71
CA ALA A 271 -0.77 5.73 -20.69
C ALA A 271 -1.55 6.29 -21.90
N TYR A 272 -1.43 5.66 -23.07
CA TYR A 272 -2.16 6.03 -24.28
C TYR A 272 -3.66 5.71 -24.19
N LEU A 273 -4.04 4.48 -23.77
CA LEU A 273 -5.44 4.08 -23.65
C LEU A 273 -6.23 4.94 -22.66
N MET A 274 -5.56 5.47 -21.63
CA MET A 274 -6.19 6.33 -20.62
C MET A 274 -6.26 7.80 -21.01
N SER A 275 -5.63 8.19 -22.13
CA SER A 275 -5.67 9.55 -22.68
C SER A 275 -6.78 9.77 -23.72
N GLN A 276 -7.50 8.70 -24.06
CA GLN A 276 -8.68 8.68 -24.94
C GLN A 276 -9.96 8.73 -24.08
#